data_AF-B8XXM6-F1
#
_entry.id   AF-B8XXM6-F1
#
_cell.length_a   1.000
_cell.length_b   1.000
_cell.length_c   1.000
_cell.angle_alpha   90.00
_cell.angle_beta   90.00
_cell.angle_gamma   90.00
#
_symmetry.space_group_name_H-M   'P 1'
#
loop_
_entity.id
_entity.type
_entity.pdbx_description
1 polymer ?
#
loop_
_entity_poly.entity_id
_entity_poly.type
_entity_poly.pdbx_seq_one_letter_code
_entity_poly.pdbx_strand_id
1 'polypeptide(L)'
;FPRYHIGESILPSCRPILELLGVWDKVESHGFQPKGGAYFFWGPEEWEVKFDNLGDDGTNAWQVIRSEFDELLLRHAESLGVEVVENITVKELEFDGERPVAAQWAGTKNPAESGRITFDYVIDASGRGGVLAARHMKNRQYHEIFRNVAAWTYWKNVKPLDRGPEGAIAVCSAPDGWFWYIP
;
A
#
# COMPACT_ATOMS: atom_id res chain seq x y z
N PHE A 1 0.58 10.62 9.90
CA PHE A 1 1.59 10.47 8.85
C PHE A 1 2.78 11.35 9.19
N PRO A 2 3.99 10.99 8.75
CA PRO A 2 4.32 9.71 8.13
C PRO A 2 4.10 8.51 9.07
N ARG A 3 3.92 7.30 8.52
CA ARG A 3 3.92 6.06 9.32
C ARG A 3 4.53 4.90 8.53
N TYR A 4 5.21 4.00 9.23
CA TYR A 4 5.74 2.78 8.63
C TYR A 4 4.61 1.89 8.04
N HIS A 5 4.89 1.23 6.91
CA HIS A 5 4.05 0.18 6.33
C HIS A 5 4.84 -0.67 5.33
N ILE A 6 4.53 -1.96 5.21
CA ILE A 6 5.14 -2.85 4.21
C ILE A 6 4.34 -2.86 2.90
N GLY A 7 4.99 -3.19 1.78
CA GLY A 7 4.38 -3.24 0.45
C GLY A 7 4.84 -2.07 -0.40
N GLU A 8 6.09 -2.15 -0.83
CA GLU A 8 6.88 -1.04 -1.39
C GLU A 8 7.00 -1.11 -2.92
N SER A 9 6.64 -2.25 -3.53
CA SER A 9 6.80 -2.46 -4.97
C SER A 9 5.53 -2.13 -5.76
N ILE A 10 5.50 -0.96 -6.39
CA ILE A 10 4.38 -0.47 -7.20
C ILE A 10 4.50 -1.03 -8.64
N LEU A 11 3.37 -1.15 -9.34
CA LEU A 11 3.29 -1.71 -10.70
C LEU A 11 2.86 -0.64 -11.72
N PRO A 12 3.15 -0.85 -13.02
CA PRO A 12 2.71 0.05 -14.09
C PRO A 12 1.21 0.33 -14.12
N SER A 13 0.39 -0.64 -13.70
CA SER A 13 -1.06 -0.48 -13.60
C SER A 13 -1.52 0.60 -12.62
N CYS A 14 -0.65 1.07 -11.72
CA CYS A 14 -0.97 2.18 -10.83
C CYS A 14 -0.87 3.55 -11.53
N ARG A 15 -0.08 3.69 -12.60
CA ARG A 15 0.10 4.98 -13.30
C ARG A 15 -1.22 5.61 -13.75
N PRO A 16 -2.11 4.92 -14.48
CA PRO A 16 -3.38 5.52 -14.91
C PRO A 16 -4.25 5.97 -13.73
N ILE A 17 -4.17 5.30 -12.59
CA ILE A 17 -4.90 5.68 -11.38
C ILE A 17 -4.29 6.95 -10.78
N LEU A 18 -2.96 7.05 -10.70
CA LEU A 18 -2.26 8.23 -10.19
C LEU A 18 -2.47 9.46 -11.10
N GLU A 19 -2.52 9.26 -12.42
CA GLU A 19 -2.87 10.29 -13.41
C GLU A 19 -4.32 10.76 -13.22
N LEU A 20 -5.26 9.82 -13.08
CA LEU A 20 -6.66 10.13 -12.82
C LEU A 20 -6.85 10.91 -11.51
N LEU A 21 -6.07 10.58 -10.49
CA LEU A 21 -6.08 11.29 -9.21
C LEU A 21 -5.34 12.65 -9.27
N GLY A 22 -4.65 12.97 -10.37
CA GLY A 22 -3.89 14.22 -10.53
C GLY A 22 -2.61 14.28 -9.69
N VAL A 23 -2.13 13.15 -9.18
CA VAL A 23 -0.97 13.07 -8.28
C VAL A 23 0.29 12.55 -8.96
N TRP A 24 0.18 12.11 -10.22
CA TRP A 24 1.26 11.52 -11.00
C TRP A 24 2.56 12.32 -10.95
N ASP A 25 2.54 13.59 -11.37
CA ASP A 25 3.73 14.44 -11.43
C ASP A 25 4.44 14.58 -10.08
N LYS A 26 3.68 14.57 -8.98
CA LYS A 26 4.23 14.60 -7.61
C LYS A 26 4.95 13.29 -7.28
N VAL A 27 4.39 12.14 -7.66
CA VAL A 27 5.01 10.82 -7.45
C VAL A 27 6.27 10.68 -8.30
N GLU A 28 6.21 11.07 -9.57
CA GLU A 28 7.33 11.01 -10.51
C GLU A 28 8.50 11.90 -10.05
N SER A 29 8.21 13.10 -9.57
CA SER A 29 9.22 14.05 -9.08
C SER A 29 9.72 13.81 -7.65
N HIS A 30 9.08 12.93 -6.87
CA HIS A 30 9.50 12.65 -5.47
C HIS A 30 10.90 12.01 -5.39
N GLY A 31 11.33 11.33 -6.45
CA GLY A 31 12.64 10.66 -6.49
C GLY A 31 12.64 9.25 -5.90
N PHE A 32 11.49 8.57 -5.91
CA PHE A 32 11.44 7.12 -5.65
C PHE A 32 12.27 6.35 -6.68
N GLN A 33 12.77 5.18 -6.31
CA GLN A 33 13.57 4.32 -7.18
C GLN A 33 12.72 3.83 -8.37
N PRO A 34 13.07 4.18 -9.63
CA PRO A 34 12.44 3.61 -10.82
C PRO A 34 12.53 2.09 -10.82
N LYS A 35 11.45 1.43 -11.22
CA LYS A 35 11.35 -0.04 -11.32
C LYS A 35 11.11 -0.43 -12.77
N GLY A 36 12.14 -0.94 -13.43
CA GLY A 36 12.08 -1.42 -14.81
C GLY A 36 11.40 -2.78 -14.98
N GLY A 37 11.11 -3.49 -13.90
CA GLY A 37 10.51 -4.82 -13.98
C GLY A 37 10.58 -5.67 -12.72
N ALA A 38 10.61 -6.98 -12.92
CA ALA A 38 10.80 -7.98 -11.89
C ALA A 38 11.74 -9.10 -12.39
N TYR A 39 12.56 -9.63 -11.50
CA TYR A 39 13.39 -10.80 -11.71
C TYR A 39 12.89 -11.95 -10.82
N PHE A 40 12.81 -13.14 -11.39
CA PHE A 40 12.37 -14.33 -10.69
C PHE A 40 13.43 -15.43 -10.77
N PHE A 41 13.70 -16.05 -9.62
CA PHE A 41 14.41 -17.31 -9.51
C PHE A 41 13.49 -18.30 -8.81
N TRP A 42 12.98 -19.31 -9.52
CA TRP A 42 11.96 -20.20 -8.98
C TRP A 42 12.26 -21.66 -9.30
N GLY A 43 12.66 -22.42 -8.28
CA GLY A 43 13.18 -23.76 -8.47
C GLY A 43 14.41 -23.74 -9.38
N PRO A 44 14.40 -24.47 -10.51
CA PRO A 44 15.49 -24.45 -11.49
C PRO A 44 15.35 -23.35 -12.55
N GLU A 45 14.28 -22.56 -12.54
CA GLU A 45 13.95 -21.60 -13.59
C GLU A 45 14.30 -20.17 -13.21
N GLU A 46 14.78 -19.40 -14.19
CA GLU A 46 15.05 -17.97 -14.08
C GLU A 46 14.35 -17.23 -15.21
N TRP A 47 13.67 -16.12 -14.89
CA TRP A 47 13.08 -15.25 -15.90
C TRP A 47 12.94 -13.82 -15.43
N GLU A 48 12.73 -12.94 -16.40
CA GLU A 48 12.54 -11.51 -16.20
C GLU A 48 11.20 -11.07 -16.77
N VAL A 49 10.56 -10.12 -16.10
CA VAL A 49 9.40 -9.39 -16.61
C VAL A 49 9.82 -7.94 -16.78
N LYS A 50 9.85 -7.47 -18.02
CA LYS A 50 10.19 -6.08 -18.38
C LYS A 50 8.93 -5.24 -18.50
N PHE A 51 9.01 -3.99 -18.04
CA PHE A 51 7.89 -3.05 -18.09
C PHE A 51 8.00 -2.02 -19.22
N ASP A 52 9.06 -2.10 -20.02
CA ASP A 52 9.35 -1.24 -21.18
C ASP A 52 8.23 -1.23 -22.24
N ASN A 53 7.37 -2.25 -22.30
CA ASN A 53 6.27 -2.35 -23.26
C ASN A 53 4.86 -2.25 -22.61
N LEU A 54 4.77 -1.81 -21.34
CA LEU A 54 3.50 -1.82 -20.58
C LEU A 54 2.85 -0.43 -20.41
N GLY A 55 3.20 0.55 -21.26
CA GLY A 55 2.60 1.89 -21.28
C GLY A 55 3.30 2.81 -22.29
N ASP A 56 2.84 4.06 -22.37
CA ASP A 56 3.44 5.07 -23.24
C ASP A 56 4.71 5.65 -22.60
N ASP A 57 5.79 5.68 -23.39
CA ASP A 57 7.10 6.33 -23.22
C ASP A 57 7.46 6.80 -21.79
N GLY A 58 8.06 5.92 -20.97
CA GLY A 58 8.68 6.31 -19.69
C GLY A 58 8.75 5.26 -18.58
N THR A 59 9.31 5.64 -17.43
CA THR A 59 9.25 4.85 -16.19
C THR A 59 7.81 4.85 -15.67
N ASN A 60 7.22 3.67 -15.49
CA ASN A 60 5.81 3.54 -15.08
C ASN A 60 5.62 2.86 -13.71
N ALA A 61 6.69 2.45 -13.05
CA ALA A 61 6.64 1.77 -11.78
C ALA A 61 7.79 2.21 -10.88
N TRP A 62 7.58 2.08 -9.57
CA TRP A 62 8.53 2.51 -8.55
C TRP A 62 8.64 1.51 -7.41
N GLN A 63 9.80 1.49 -6.78
CA GLN A 63 9.96 1.05 -5.41
C GLN A 63 9.82 2.27 -4.50
N VAL A 64 8.85 2.25 -3.59
CA VAL A 64 8.48 3.42 -2.79
C VAL A 64 8.76 3.20 -1.31
N ILE A 65 9.16 4.26 -0.61
CA ILE A 65 9.14 4.28 0.84
C ILE A 65 7.71 4.58 1.27
N ARG A 66 7.01 3.58 1.82
CA ARG A 66 5.56 3.68 2.07
C ARG A 66 5.15 4.79 3.02
N SER A 67 6.00 5.17 3.97
CA SER A 67 5.71 6.30 4.85
C SER A 67 5.63 7.63 4.10
N GLU A 68 6.44 7.79 3.06
CA GLU A 68 6.49 8.99 2.23
C GLU A 68 5.43 8.94 1.13
N PHE A 69 5.28 7.79 0.47
CA PHE A 69 4.30 7.60 -0.59
C PHE A 69 2.86 7.79 -0.08
N ASP A 70 2.50 7.12 1.02
CA ASP A 70 1.16 7.25 1.59
C ASP A 70 0.91 8.69 2.09
N GLU A 71 1.92 9.37 2.65
CA GLU A 71 1.80 10.76 3.06
C GLU A 71 1.62 11.70 1.87
N LEU A 72 2.40 11.51 0.80
CA LEU A 72 2.27 12.28 -0.43
C LEU A 72 0.84 12.20 -0.98
N LEU A 73 0.27 10.99 -1.05
CA LEU A 73 -1.11 10.79 -1.49
C LEU A 73 -2.12 11.48 -0.55
N LEU A 74 -1.94 11.37 0.76
CA LEU A 74 -2.84 11.97 1.74
C LEU A 74 -2.81 13.51 1.68
N ARG A 75 -1.61 14.10 1.60
CA ARG A 75 -1.43 15.54 1.46
C ARG A 75 -1.91 16.05 0.11
N HIS A 76 -1.81 15.24 -0.94
CA HIS A 76 -2.41 15.57 -2.22
C HIS A 76 -3.94 15.67 -2.09
N ALA A 77 -4.60 14.70 -1.46
CA ALA A 77 -6.03 14.76 -1.20
C ALA A 77 -6.42 16.00 -0.35
N GLU A 78 -5.66 16.29 0.70
CA GLU A 78 -5.85 17.49 1.53
C GLU A 78 -5.75 18.79 0.69
N SER A 79 -4.77 18.86 -0.22
CA SER A 79 -4.62 20.01 -1.13
C SER A 79 -5.77 20.20 -2.13
N LEU A 80 -6.58 19.15 -2.36
CA LEU A 80 -7.80 19.20 -3.16
C LEU A 80 -9.05 19.53 -2.32
N GLY A 81 -8.90 19.79 -1.03
CA GLY A 81 -9.98 20.17 -0.13
C GLY A 81 -10.59 19.02 0.68
N VAL A 82 -9.96 17.84 0.70
CA VAL A 82 -10.39 16.75 1.59
C VAL A 82 -10.02 17.10 3.03
N GLU A 83 -11.00 17.01 3.94
CA GLU A 83 -10.73 17.13 5.37
C GLU A 83 -10.01 15.87 5.86
N VAL A 84 -8.75 16.05 6.29
CA VAL A 84 -7.91 14.97 6.81
C VAL A 84 -7.75 15.16 8.32
N VAL A 85 -8.25 14.19 9.08
CA VAL A 85 -8.07 14.15 10.54
C VAL A 85 -7.15 12.99 10.91
N GLU A 86 -5.97 13.32 11.40
CA GLU A 86 -4.96 12.35 11.80
C GLU A 86 -4.95 12.11 13.32
N ASN A 87 -4.22 11.09 13.76
CA ASN A 87 -4.11 10.71 15.17
C ASN A 87 -5.45 10.31 15.82
N ILE A 88 -6.44 9.90 15.02
CA ILE A 88 -7.69 9.30 15.49
C ILE A 88 -7.84 7.88 14.95
N THR A 89 -8.65 7.07 15.61
CA THR A 89 -9.02 5.72 15.16
C THR A 89 -10.51 5.54 15.31
N VAL A 90 -11.19 5.18 14.22
CA VAL A 90 -12.58 4.71 14.25
C VAL A 90 -12.64 3.39 15.04
N LYS A 91 -13.47 3.36 16.09
CA LYS A 91 -13.63 2.20 16.97
C LYS A 91 -14.84 1.38 16.59
N GLU A 92 -15.96 2.04 16.35
CA GLU A 92 -17.27 1.45 16.13
C GLU A 92 -18.08 2.29 15.14
N LEU A 93 -18.94 1.62 14.39
CA LEU A 93 -19.91 2.24 13.49
C LEU A 93 -21.31 2.07 14.09
N GLU A 94 -22.09 3.14 14.03
CA GLU A 94 -23.49 3.16 14.41
C GLU A 94 -24.37 2.96 13.17
N PHE A 95 -25.45 2.22 13.34
CA PHE A 95 -26.36 1.86 12.25
C PHE A 95 -27.79 2.25 12.58
N ASP A 96 -28.52 2.67 11.55
CA ASP A 96 -29.96 2.78 11.51
C ASP A 96 -30.50 1.67 10.61
N GLY A 97 -31.02 0.60 11.23
CA GLY A 97 -31.24 -0.68 10.56
C GLY A 97 -29.92 -1.24 10.01
N GLU A 98 -29.85 -1.44 8.70
CA GLU A 98 -28.65 -1.94 7.99
C GLU A 98 -27.75 -0.80 7.46
N ARG A 99 -28.15 0.47 7.60
CA ARG A 99 -27.41 1.61 7.05
C ARG A 99 -26.46 2.18 8.10
N PRO A 100 -25.14 2.29 7.83
CA PRO A 100 -24.23 2.99 8.73
C PRO A 100 -24.49 4.51 8.66
N VAL A 101 -24.57 5.16 9.83
CA VAL A 101 -24.97 6.58 9.95
C VAL A 101 -23.98 7.44 10.72
N ALA A 102 -23.13 6.81 11.55
CA ALA A 102 -22.12 7.50 12.32
C ALA A 102 -20.96 6.58 12.71
N ALA A 103 -19.86 7.18 13.17
CA ALA A 103 -18.71 6.50 13.72
C ALA A 103 -18.31 7.12 15.06
N GLN A 104 -17.94 6.26 16.01
CA GLN A 104 -17.24 6.65 17.22
C GLN A 104 -15.74 6.57 16.96
N TRP A 105 -15.01 7.64 17.27
CA TRP A 105 -13.56 7.72 17.14
C TRP A 105 -12.91 8.03 18.49
N ALA A 106 -11.64 7.63 18.63
CA ALA A 106 -10.81 8.00 19.77
C ALA A 106 -9.40 8.35 19.30
N GLY A 107 -8.74 9.25 20.02
CA GLY A 107 -7.36 9.67 19.81
C GLY A 107 -6.39 8.51 19.99
N THR A 108 -5.36 8.45 19.16
CA THR A 108 -4.34 7.38 19.20
C THR A 108 -3.36 7.55 20.37
N LYS A 109 -3.12 8.79 20.81
CA LYS A 109 -2.23 9.11 21.94
C LYS A 109 -2.97 9.19 23.27
N ASN A 110 -4.20 9.67 23.25
CA ASN A 110 -5.06 9.78 24.42
C ASN A 110 -6.47 9.27 24.10
N PRO A 111 -6.84 8.06 24.51
CA PRO A 111 -8.18 7.50 24.25
C PRO A 111 -9.33 8.27 24.90
N ALA A 112 -9.06 9.14 25.89
CA ALA A 112 -10.07 10.01 26.47
C ALA A 112 -10.47 11.16 25.53
N GLU A 113 -9.63 11.50 24.56
CA GLU A 113 -10.00 12.34 23.43
C GLU A 113 -10.83 11.48 22.48
N SER A 114 -12.14 11.64 22.48
CA SER A 114 -13.05 10.84 21.67
C SER A 114 -14.23 11.67 21.19
N GLY A 115 -14.93 11.14 20.20
CA GLY A 115 -16.08 11.83 19.64
C GLY A 115 -16.84 10.98 18.66
N ARG A 116 -17.87 11.61 18.10
CA ARG A 116 -18.82 11.02 17.16
C ARG A 116 -18.83 11.86 15.89
N ILE A 117 -18.83 11.19 14.74
CA ILE A 117 -18.99 11.81 13.43
C ILE A 117 -20.14 11.15 12.68
N THR A 118 -21.02 11.95 12.07
CA THR A 118 -22.13 11.46 11.24
C THR A 118 -21.78 11.54 9.77
N PHE A 119 -22.35 10.65 8.95
CA PHE A 119 -22.13 10.62 7.50
C PHE A 119 -23.29 9.94 6.78
N ASP A 120 -23.37 10.18 5.47
CA ASP A 120 -24.34 9.49 4.59
C ASP A 120 -23.78 8.19 4.01
N TYR A 121 -22.47 8.18 3.74
CA TYR A 121 -21.73 7.06 3.15
C TYR A 121 -20.43 6.82 3.89
N VAL A 122 -19.98 5.57 3.92
CA VAL A 122 -18.71 5.16 4.50
C VAL A 122 -17.95 4.27 3.54
N ILE A 123 -16.65 4.54 3.39
CA ILE A 123 -15.69 3.69 2.68
C ILE A 123 -14.70 3.18 3.72
N ASP A 124 -14.68 1.87 3.96
CA ASP A 124 -13.71 1.27 4.88
C ASP A 124 -12.37 1.00 4.17
N ALA A 125 -11.44 1.95 4.33
CA ALA A 125 -10.06 1.85 3.87
C ALA A 125 -9.08 1.50 5.00
N SER A 126 -9.53 0.86 6.09
CA SER A 126 -8.70 0.52 7.26
C SER A 126 -7.72 -0.66 7.07
N GLY A 127 -7.56 -1.13 5.83
CA GLY A 127 -6.68 -2.23 5.46
C GLY A 127 -7.03 -3.54 6.19
N ARG A 128 -6.01 -4.27 6.67
CA ARG A 128 -6.19 -5.54 7.39
C ARG A 128 -7.03 -5.39 8.67
N GLY A 129 -7.10 -4.18 9.25
CA GLY A 129 -7.92 -3.90 10.44
C GLY A 129 -9.41 -4.17 10.22
N GLY A 130 -9.94 -3.79 9.04
CA GLY A 130 -11.32 -4.05 8.59
C GLY A 130 -12.40 -3.66 9.60
N VAL A 131 -12.67 -2.36 9.77
CA VAL A 131 -13.73 -1.86 10.66
C VAL A 131 -15.10 -2.46 10.29
N LEU A 132 -15.47 -2.48 9.01
CA LEU A 132 -16.69 -3.10 8.53
C LEU A 132 -16.54 -4.62 8.42
N ALA A 133 -15.63 -5.08 7.57
CA ALA A 133 -15.56 -6.49 7.17
C ALA A 133 -15.17 -7.44 8.33
N ALA A 134 -14.23 -7.02 9.19
CA ALA A 134 -13.73 -7.88 10.26
C ALA A 134 -14.52 -7.72 11.57
N ARG A 135 -14.96 -6.51 11.93
CA ARG A 135 -15.63 -6.26 13.22
C ARG A 135 -17.15 -6.34 13.14
N HIS A 136 -17.74 -5.71 12.12
CA HIS A 136 -19.19 -5.63 12.00
C HIS A 136 -19.77 -6.83 11.23
N MET A 137 -19.44 -6.96 9.94
CA MET A 137 -19.99 -8.00 9.07
C MET A 137 -19.42 -9.40 9.37
N LYS A 138 -18.20 -9.46 9.92
CA LYS A 138 -17.47 -10.71 10.24
C LYS A 138 -17.44 -11.69 9.07
N ASN A 139 -17.35 -11.17 7.85
CA ASN A 139 -17.45 -11.93 6.60
C ASN A 139 -16.10 -12.18 5.92
N ARG A 140 -14.99 -11.86 6.60
CA ARG A 140 -13.65 -12.16 6.10
C ARG A 140 -13.43 -13.67 6.03
N GLN A 141 -13.13 -14.17 4.84
CA GLN A 141 -12.77 -15.56 4.60
C GLN A 141 -11.28 -15.66 4.26
N TYR A 142 -10.58 -16.55 4.96
CA TYR A 142 -9.16 -16.80 4.70
C TYR A 142 -9.00 -17.96 3.72
N HIS A 143 -8.15 -17.77 2.73
CA HIS A 143 -7.76 -18.85 1.83
C HIS A 143 -7.01 -19.95 2.62
N GLU A 144 -7.26 -21.22 2.29
CA GLU A 144 -6.64 -22.34 3.02
C GLU A 144 -5.15 -22.47 2.68
N ILE A 145 -4.80 -22.25 1.41
CA ILE A 145 -3.42 -22.35 0.91
C ILE A 145 -2.56 -21.11 1.29
N PHE A 146 -3.05 -19.89 1.07
CA PHE A 146 -2.25 -18.66 1.24
C PHE A 146 -2.24 -18.14 2.68
N ARG A 147 -1.81 -18.98 3.63
CA ARG A 147 -1.63 -18.64 5.05
C ARG A 147 -0.19 -18.30 5.38
N ASN A 148 0.42 -17.49 4.51
CA ASN A 148 1.83 -17.16 4.59
C ASN A 148 2.11 -16.21 5.75
N VAL A 149 3.26 -16.39 6.39
CA VAL A 149 3.83 -15.45 7.35
C VAL A 149 5.07 -14.85 6.72
N ALA A 150 5.22 -13.53 6.85
CA ALA A 150 6.40 -12.83 6.36
C ALA A 150 7.20 -12.28 7.54
N ALA A 151 8.53 -12.41 7.44
CA ALA A 151 9.50 -11.71 8.26
C ALA A 151 10.43 -10.95 7.31
N TRP A 152 10.77 -9.71 7.65
CA TRP A 152 11.55 -8.84 6.78
C TRP A 152 12.38 -7.87 7.61
N THR A 153 13.39 -7.29 6.97
CA THR A 153 14.25 -6.23 7.54
C THR A 153 14.84 -5.40 6.41
N TYR A 154 15.51 -4.31 6.77
CA TYR A 154 16.15 -3.39 5.83
C TYR A 154 17.66 -3.51 5.92
N TRP A 155 18.32 -3.43 4.77
CA TRP A 155 19.76 -3.49 4.64
C TRP A 155 20.29 -2.22 3.98
N LYS A 156 21.53 -1.84 4.29
CA LYS A 156 22.23 -0.70 3.67
C LYS A 156 23.50 -1.20 3.00
N ASN A 157 23.94 -0.48 1.96
CA ASN A 157 25.15 -0.81 1.20
C ASN A 157 25.13 -2.22 0.60
N VAL A 158 23.94 -2.68 0.19
CA VAL A 158 23.79 -3.95 -0.52
C VAL A 158 24.23 -3.77 -1.96
N LYS A 159 24.97 -4.74 -2.50
CA LYS A 159 25.31 -4.77 -3.92
C LYS A 159 24.00 -4.80 -4.74
N PRO A 160 23.82 -3.93 -5.74
CA PRO A 160 22.66 -4.00 -6.62
C PRO A 160 22.53 -5.37 -7.29
N LEU A 161 21.30 -5.76 -7.59
CA LEU A 161 21.02 -6.96 -8.36
C LEU A 161 21.74 -6.88 -9.72
N ASP A 162 22.54 -7.88 -10.05
CA ASP A 162 23.26 -7.99 -11.33
C ASP A 162 22.48 -8.80 -12.39
N ARG A 163 21.19 -8.98 -12.14
CA ARG A 163 20.20 -9.69 -12.95
C ARG A 163 18.94 -8.84 -13.04
N GLY A 164 18.11 -9.06 -14.06
CA GLY A 164 16.85 -8.37 -14.16
C GLY A 164 16.95 -6.94 -14.74
N PRO A 165 15.79 -6.33 -15.01
CA PRO A 165 15.70 -4.93 -15.36
C PRO A 165 16.20 -4.01 -14.24
N GLU A 166 16.62 -2.79 -14.60
CA GLU A 166 17.09 -1.80 -13.63
C GLU A 166 16.03 -1.50 -12.55
N GLY A 167 16.44 -1.49 -11.28
CA GLY A 167 15.55 -1.25 -10.14
C GLY A 167 14.49 -2.34 -9.91
N ALA A 168 14.61 -3.49 -10.56
CA ALA A 168 13.67 -4.59 -10.42
C ALA A 168 13.59 -5.10 -8.97
N ILE A 169 12.39 -5.58 -8.62
CA ILE A 169 12.25 -6.50 -7.49
C ILE A 169 12.82 -7.86 -7.87
N ALA A 170 13.55 -8.51 -6.97
CA ALA A 170 13.90 -9.92 -7.09
C ALA A 170 12.95 -10.76 -6.23
N VAL A 171 12.40 -11.83 -6.79
CA VAL A 171 11.53 -12.80 -6.10
C VAL A 171 12.14 -14.19 -6.26
N CYS A 172 12.61 -14.76 -5.17
CA CYS A 172 13.42 -15.98 -5.21
C CYS A 172 12.81 -17.08 -4.32
N SER A 173 12.55 -18.25 -4.88
CA SER A 173 12.08 -19.41 -4.11
C SER A 173 13.15 -19.93 -3.16
N ALA A 174 12.71 -20.44 -2.02
CA ALA A 174 13.51 -21.16 -1.04
C ALA A 174 12.77 -22.45 -0.64
N PRO A 175 13.42 -23.43 0.02
CA PRO A 175 12.77 -24.70 0.39
C PRO A 175 11.43 -24.55 1.14
N ASP A 176 11.35 -23.57 2.04
CA ASP A 176 10.17 -23.32 2.88
C ASP A 176 9.40 -22.04 2.51
N GLY A 177 9.58 -21.51 1.29
CA GLY A 177 8.86 -20.33 0.83
C GLY A 177 9.60 -19.55 -0.25
N TRP A 178 9.69 -18.25 -0.07
CA TRP A 178 10.38 -17.34 -0.99
C TRP A 178 10.77 -16.07 -0.26
N PHE A 179 11.72 -15.32 -0.82
CA PHE A 179 12.09 -14.01 -0.34
C PHE A 179 11.97 -12.97 -1.45
N TRP A 180 11.74 -11.72 -1.06
CA TRP A 180 11.87 -10.59 -1.96
C TRP A 180 13.11 -9.76 -1.63
N TYR A 181 13.66 -9.14 -2.66
CA TYR A 181 14.63 -8.07 -2.57
C TYR A 181 14.09 -6.87 -3.35
N ILE A 182 13.94 -5.74 -2.66
CA ILE A 182 13.49 -4.48 -3.24
C ILE A 182 14.62 -3.46 -2.97
N PRO A 183 15.22 -2.86 -4.02
CA PRO A 183 16.25 -1.84 -3.86
C PRO A 183 15.69 -0.52 -3.32
#